data_AF-A0A968S123-F1
#
_entry.id   AF-A0A968S123-F1
#
_cell.length_a   1.000
_cell.length_b   1.000
_cell.length_c   1.000
_cell.angle_alpha   90.00
_cell.angle_beta   90.00
_cell.angle_gamma   90.00
#
_symmetry.space_group_name_H-M   'P 1'
#
loop_
_entity.id
_entity.type
_entity.pdbx_description
1 polymer ?
#
loop_
_entity_poly.entity_id
_entity_poly.type
_entity_poly.pdbx_seq_one_letter_code
_entity_poly.pdbx_strand_id
1 'polypeptide(L)'
;MIHGIYWDSNAPALFTKTEMSAPTFNIKVIADITCDIAPKSSIPSTLKATTIDEPVFGYHPISGTETQPFQANSIDMMTIDNLPNELPRDASASFGEQFIRHIINELYKEESPILERATIAKEGKLTLNLLIFRTMCRMDKINAIRYLQLLMINYLQSFPSLGQLGKDCLKIAIWSIYRRPKANDKIAHSSFNSLELLGTSV
;
A
#
# COMPACT_ATOMS: atom_id res chain seq x y z
N MET A 1 22.46 4.61 -8.70
CA MET A 1 21.53 4.43 -7.57
C MET A 1 20.57 3.31 -7.92
N ILE A 2 20.22 2.44 -6.96
CA ILE A 2 19.18 1.42 -7.13
C ILE A 2 18.09 1.72 -6.11
N HIS A 3 16.86 1.93 -6.57
CA HIS A 3 15.70 2.20 -5.74
C HIS A 3 14.75 0.99 -5.76
N GLY A 4 14.39 0.49 -4.59
CA GLY A 4 13.46 -0.64 -4.42
C GLY A 4 12.63 -0.52 -3.14
N ILE A 5 12.46 0.71 -2.65
CA ILE A 5 11.73 0.99 -1.41
C ILE A 5 10.31 1.36 -1.80
N TYR A 6 9.32 0.62 -1.30
CA TYR A 6 7.92 0.98 -1.47
C TYR A 6 7.68 2.45 -1.06
N TRP A 7 7.04 3.21 -1.95
CA TRP A 7 6.79 4.63 -1.77
C TRP A 7 5.28 4.91 -1.72
N ASP A 8 4.87 5.73 -0.76
CA ASP A 8 3.49 6.21 -0.63
C ASP A 8 3.37 7.62 -1.22
N SER A 9 2.27 7.89 -1.93
CA SER A 9 2.05 9.19 -2.60
C SER A 9 1.96 10.43 -1.68
N ASN A 10 1.93 10.23 -0.36
CA ASN A 10 2.01 11.27 0.67
C ASN A 10 3.40 11.42 1.29
N ALA A 11 4.31 10.48 1.02
CA ALA A 11 5.70 10.60 1.42
C ALA A 11 6.44 11.58 0.49
N PRO A 12 7.47 12.28 0.99
CA PRO A 12 8.32 13.09 0.12
C PRO A 12 9.04 12.22 -0.92
N ALA A 13 9.29 12.78 -2.10
CA ALA A 13 10.19 12.16 -3.06
C ALA A 13 11.62 12.12 -2.49
N LEU A 14 12.46 11.21 -3.00
CA LEU A 14 13.84 11.08 -2.51
C LEU A 14 14.69 12.31 -2.82
N PHE A 15 14.36 12.99 -3.91
CA PHE A 15 14.93 14.26 -4.33
C PHE A 15 13.90 15.00 -5.20
N THR A 16 14.12 16.30 -5.37
CA THR A 16 13.32 17.20 -6.20
C THR A 16 13.99 17.40 -7.56
N LYS A 17 13.22 17.79 -8.59
CA LYS A 17 13.79 18.14 -9.91
C LYS A 17 14.86 19.25 -9.81
N THR A 18 14.65 20.19 -8.89
CA THR A 18 15.63 21.26 -8.61
C THR A 18 16.94 20.69 -8.09
N GLU A 19 16.89 19.76 -7.14
CA GLU A 19 18.11 19.10 -6.62
C GLU A 19 18.81 18.29 -7.71
N MET A 20 18.06 17.61 -8.59
CA MET A 20 18.64 16.86 -9.71
C MET A 20 19.37 17.75 -10.73
N SER A 21 18.92 19.00 -10.88
CA SER A 21 19.54 19.99 -11.77
C SER A 21 20.79 20.67 -11.18
N ALA A 22 21.06 20.45 -9.89
CA ALA A 22 22.17 21.12 -9.21
C ALA A 22 23.53 20.56 -9.67
N PRO A 23 24.58 21.39 -9.79
CA PRO A 23 25.94 20.92 -10.12
C PRO A 23 26.52 19.91 -9.13
N THR A 24 26.00 19.87 -7.91
CA THR A 24 26.40 18.92 -6.86
C THR A 24 25.73 17.55 -7.00
N PHE A 25 24.75 17.40 -7.89
CA PHE A 25 24.05 16.14 -8.11
C PHE A 25 24.89 15.20 -9.00
N ASN A 26 25.53 14.23 -8.35
CA ASN A 26 26.51 13.35 -9.00
C ASN A 26 25.94 11.99 -9.45
N ILE A 27 24.63 11.76 -9.30
CA ILE A 27 24.01 10.49 -9.71
C ILE A 27 23.85 10.50 -11.22
N LYS A 28 24.52 9.57 -11.91
CA LYS A 28 24.49 9.42 -13.38
C LYS A 28 23.60 8.29 -13.87
N VAL A 29 23.31 7.32 -13.02
CA VAL A 29 22.50 6.14 -13.36
C VAL A 29 21.52 5.87 -12.22
N ILE A 30 20.26 5.64 -12.54
CA ILE A 30 19.20 5.27 -11.62
C ILE A 30 18.48 4.04 -12.17
N ALA A 31 18.51 2.96 -11.39
CA ALA A 31 17.63 1.81 -11.57
C ALA A 31 16.48 1.93 -10.56
N ASP A 32 15.27 2.18 -11.04
CA ASP A 32 14.06 2.30 -10.23
C ASP A 32 13.20 1.05 -10.40
N ILE A 33 13.28 0.16 -9.41
CA ILE A 33 12.58 -1.13 -9.37
C ILE A 33 11.10 -0.95 -9.00
N THR A 34 10.74 0.15 -8.31
CA THR A 34 9.33 0.37 -7.92
C THR A 34 8.50 0.86 -9.11
N CYS A 35 9.14 1.56 -10.04
CA CYS A 35 8.56 2.07 -11.29
C CYS A 35 7.25 2.84 -11.05
N ASP A 36 7.23 3.68 -10.00
CA ASP A 36 6.10 4.57 -9.74
C ASP A 36 6.11 5.70 -10.78
N ILE A 37 5.22 5.65 -11.77
CA ILE A 37 5.20 6.59 -12.89
C ILE A 37 4.69 7.98 -12.45
N ALA A 38 5.32 9.05 -12.94
CA ALA A 38 4.89 10.43 -12.72
C ALA A 38 3.39 10.64 -13.08
N PRO A 39 2.62 11.48 -12.33
CA PRO A 39 3.02 12.77 -11.78
C PRO A 39 3.44 12.77 -10.30
N LYS A 40 3.25 11.66 -9.58
CA LYS A 40 3.71 11.45 -8.21
C LYS A 40 4.58 10.20 -8.19
N SER A 41 5.90 10.42 -8.25
CA SER A 41 6.91 9.37 -8.24
C SER A 41 7.86 9.59 -7.08
N SER A 42 8.38 8.50 -6.50
CA SER A 42 9.50 8.51 -5.56
C SER A 42 10.75 9.14 -6.18
N ILE A 43 10.93 8.93 -7.49
CA ILE A 43 12.03 9.41 -8.32
C ILE A 43 11.47 10.33 -9.43
N PRO A 44 11.67 11.65 -9.35
CA PRO A 44 11.06 12.59 -10.31
C PRO A 44 11.45 12.42 -11.78
N SER A 45 12.52 11.66 -12.07
CA SER A 45 12.98 11.32 -13.42
C SER A 45 12.38 10.04 -14.00
N THR A 46 11.55 9.30 -13.25
CA THR A 46 10.81 8.14 -13.77
C THR A 46 9.63 8.62 -14.63
N LEU A 47 9.94 8.95 -15.88
CA LEU A 47 8.99 9.50 -16.85
C LEU A 47 8.07 8.43 -17.46
N LYS A 48 8.57 7.21 -17.62
CA LYS A 48 7.87 6.07 -18.20
C LYS A 48 8.44 4.76 -17.68
N ALA A 49 7.68 3.68 -17.83
CA ALA A 49 8.22 2.33 -17.75
C ALA A 49 9.03 2.01 -19.01
N THR A 50 10.16 1.34 -18.84
CA THR A 50 11.00 0.82 -19.92
C THR A 50 10.67 -0.64 -20.21
N THR A 51 11.03 -1.12 -21.40
CA THR A 51 10.81 -2.52 -21.78
C THR A 51 12.11 -3.30 -21.68
N ILE A 52 12.01 -4.63 -21.74
CA ILE A 52 13.18 -5.52 -21.77
C ILE A 52 14.06 -5.23 -22.99
N ASP A 53 13.44 -4.96 -24.14
CA ASP A 53 14.14 -4.66 -25.40
C ASP A 53 14.82 -3.29 -25.38
N GLU A 54 14.19 -2.30 -24.73
CA GLU A 54 14.70 -0.93 -24.56
C GLU A 54 14.76 -0.56 -23.07
N PRO A 55 15.73 -1.11 -22.32
CA PRO A 55 15.74 -1.11 -20.85
C PRO A 55 16.16 0.23 -20.23
N VAL A 56 16.73 1.13 -21.02
CA VAL A 56 17.32 2.38 -20.54
C VAL A 56 16.91 3.56 -21.42
N PHE A 57 16.52 4.66 -20.79
CA PHE A 57 16.40 5.97 -21.43
C PHE A 57 17.25 7.01 -20.70
N GLY A 58 17.59 8.12 -21.36
CA GLY A 58 18.27 9.24 -20.71
C GLY A 58 17.28 10.27 -20.19
N TYR A 59 17.47 10.77 -18.98
CA TYR A 59 16.75 11.93 -18.44
C TYR A 59 17.66 13.16 -18.42
N HIS A 60 17.23 14.26 -19.04
CA HIS A 60 17.99 15.51 -19.02
C HIS A 60 17.57 16.38 -17.81
N PRO A 61 18.44 16.62 -16.80
CA PRO A 61 18.03 17.24 -15.55
C PRO A 61 17.57 18.70 -15.66
N ILE A 62 18.09 19.44 -16.65
CA ILE A 62 17.72 20.87 -16.85
C ILE A 62 16.36 21.02 -17.55
N SER A 63 16.15 20.36 -18.69
CA SER A 63 14.86 20.41 -19.40
C SER A 63 13.78 19.53 -18.76
N GLY A 64 14.17 18.53 -17.98
CA GLY A 64 13.27 17.56 -17.37
C GLY A 64 12.64 16.58 -18.38
N THR A 65 13.25 16.41 -19.55
CA THR A 65 12.73 15.62 -20.67
C THR A 65 13.51 14.33 -20.87
N GLU A 66 12.87 13.37 -21.55
CA GLU A 66 13.54 12.19 -22.09
C GLU A 66 14.56 12.58 -23.17
N THR A 67 15.64 11.82 -23.25
CA THR A 67 16.75 11.90 -24.20
C THR A 67 17.26 10.49 -24.52
N GLN A 68 18.14 10.38 -25.50
CA GLN A 68 18.88 9.15 -25.73
C GLN A 68 19.71 8.78 -24.48
N PRO A 69 19.86 7.48 -24.17
CA PRO A 69 20.71 7.05 -23.07
C PRO A 69 22.19 7.33 -23.35
N PHE A 70 23.01 7.23 -22.30
CA PHE A 70 24.48 7.29 -22.36
C PHE A 70 25.05 8.63 -22.85
N GLN A 71 24.36 9.74 -22.56
CA GLN A 71 24.84 11.09 -22.87
C GLN A 71 25.57 11.71 -21.68
N ALA A 72 26.55 12.56 -21.92
CA ALA A 72 27.34 13.19 -20.84
C ALA A 72 26.47 14.03 -19.87
N ASN A 73 25.38 14.60 -20.38
CA ASN A 73 24.47 15.49 -19.66
C ASN A 73 23.12 14.84 -19.32
N SER A 74 23.01 13.51 -19.44
CA SER A 74 21.82 12.76 -19.04
C SER A 74 22.06 11.96 -17.76
N ILE A 75 20.97 11.59 -17.10
CA ILE A 75 20.92 10.54 -16.09
C ILE A 75 20.29 9.32 -16.78
N ASP A 76 21.00 8.21 -16.81
CA ASP A 76 20.47 6.98 -17.40
C ASP A 76 19.48 6.33 -16.43
N MET A 77 18.29 6.05 -16.94
CA MET A 77 17.14 5.56 -16.18
C MET A 77 16.77 4.16 -16.64
N MET A 78 16.78 3.20 -15.72
CA MET A 78 16.22 1.85 -15.91
C MET A 78 14.97 1.74 -15.03
N THR A 79 13.82 1.52 -15.64
CA THR A 79 12.47 1.62 -15.01
C THR A 79 11.58 0.46 -15.50
N ILE A 80 12.11 -0.76 -15.49
CA ILE A 80 11.40 -1.95 -15.95
C ILE A 80 10.45 -2.41 -14.84
N ASP A 81 9.16 -2.55 -15.16
CA ASP A 81 8.10 -2.86 -14.18
C ASP A 81 7.95 -4.36 -13.88
N ASN A 82 8.62 -5.21 -14.66
CA ASN A 82 8.47 -6.66 -14.62
C ASN A 82 9.81 -7.41 -14.48
N LEU A 83 10.80 -6.80 -13.81
CA LEU A 83 12.15 -7.34 -13.61
C LEU A 83 12.25 -8.81 -13.15
N PRO A 84 11.34 -9.39 -12.36
CA PRO A 84 11.40 -10.83 -12.06
C PRO A 84 11.41 -11.72 -13.32
N ASN A 85 10.89 -11.22 -14.45
CA ASN A 85 10.90 -11.92 -15.73
C ASN A 85 12.28 -11.97 -16.41
N GLU A 86 13.25 -11.16 -15.96
CA GLU A 86 14.64 -11.20 -16.45
C GLU A 86 15.39 -12.44 -15.94
N LEU A 87 14.97 -12.98 -14.80
CA LEU A 87 15.46 -14.24 -14.23
C LEU A 87 14.29 -15.21 -13.99
N PRO A 88 13.56 -15.61 -15.05
CA PRO A 88 12.24 -16.23 -14.92
C PRO A 88 12.33 -17.62 -14.28
N ARG A 89 13.44 -18.33 -14.51
CA ARG A 89 13.71 -19.63 -13.89
C ARG A 89 13.85 -19.51 -12.37
N ASP A 90 14.68 -18.57 -11.92
CA ASP A 90 14.99 -18.41 -10.50
C ASP A 90 13.81 -17.80 -9.74
N ALA A 91 13.12 -16.82 -10.35
CA ALA A 91 11.91 -16.23 -9.81
C ALA A 91 10.80 -17.29 -9.64
N SER A 92 10.58 -18.12 -10.66
CA SER A 92 9.59 -19.21 -10.61
C SER A 92 9.95 -20.29 -9.59
N ALA A 93 11.24 -20.66 -9.49
CA ALA A 93 11.71 -21.64 -8.51
C ALA A 93 11.51 -21.13 -7.07
N SER A 94 11.90 -19.89 -6.80
CA SER A 94 11.72 -19.26 -5.49
C SER A 94 10.25 -19.11 -5.13
N PHE A 95 9.42 -18.59 -6.05
CA PHE A 95 7.97 -18.51 -5.85
C PHE A 95 7.35 -19.89 -5.58
N GLY A 96 7.71 -20.88 -6.39
CA GLY A 96 7.23 -22.25 -6.26
C GLY A 96 7.60 -22.88 -4.91
N GLU A 97 8.82 -22.69 -4.43
CA GLU A 97 9.23 -23.17 -3.10
C GLU A 97 8.39 -22.53 -1.99
N GLN A 98 8.20 -21.21 -2.02
CA GLN A 98 7.36 -20.52 -1.03
C GLN A 98 5.91 -21.00 -1.10
N PHE A 99 5.37 -21.19 -2.30
CA PHE A 99 4.02 -21.68 -2.51
C PHE A 99 3.82 -23.10 -1.97
N ILE A 100 4.75 -24.02 -2.27
CA ILE A 100 4.71 -25.40 -1.77
C ILE A 100 4.80 -25.42 -0.24
N ARG A 101 5.75 -24.67 0.32
CA ARG A 101 6.02 -24.64 1.75
C ARG A 101 4.86 -24.08 2.56
N HIS A 102 4.18 -23.05 2.05
CA HIS A 102 3.23 -22.27 2.84
C HIS A 102 1.77 -22.42 2.41
N ILE A 103 1.49 -22.79 1.16
CA ILE A 103 0.13 -22.76 0.59
C ILE A 103 -0.38 -24.15 0.21
N ILE A 104 0.45 -25.02 -0.38
CA ILE A 104 -0.01 -26.34 -0.85
C ILE A 104 -0.67 -27.15 0.27
N ASN A 105 -0.07 -27.21 1.45
CA ASN A 105 -0.64 -27.94 2.59
C ASN A 105 -1.93 -27.32 3.12
N GLU A 106 -2.11 -26.01 2.97
CA GLU A 106 -3.33 -25.32 3.39
C GLU A 106 -4.53 -25.67 2.50
N LEU A 107 -4.29 -25.97 1.21
CA LEU A 107 -5.35 -26.34 0.25
C LEU A 107 -6.05 -27.65 0.57
N TYR A 108 -5.40 -28.55 1.31
CA TYR A 108 -5.97 -29.85 1.71
C TYR A 108 -6.74 -29.79 3.02
N LYS A 109 -6.70 -28.66 3.73
CA LYS A 109 -7.43 -28.50 4.99
C LYS A 109 -8.88 -28.14 4.70
N GLU A 110 -9.80 -28.71 5.47
CA GLU A 110 -11.22 -28.31 5.44
C GLU A 110 -11.38 -26.83 5.84
N GLU A 111 -10.58 -26.39 6.81
CA GLU A 111 -10.52 -25.00 7.26
C GLU A 111 -9.07 -24.49 7.27
N SER A 112 -8.81 -23.41 6.54
CA SER A 112 -7.52 -22.72 6.54
C SER A 112 -7.72 -21.22 6.73
N PRO A 113 -7.24 -20.66 7.86
CA PRO A 113 -7.28 -19.21 8.09
C PRO A 113 -6.47 -18.43 7.04
N ILE A 114 -5.44 -19.04 6.45
CA ILE A 114 -4.64 -18.41 5.38
C ILE A 114 -5.49 -18.27 4.12
N LEU A 115 -6.15 -19.35 3.70
CA LEU A 115 -7.01 -19.33 2.52
C LEU A 115 -8.25 -18.47 2.73
N GLU A 116 -8.83 -18.47 3.93
CA GLU A 116 -9.97 -17.62 4.27
C GLU A 116 -9.62 -16.13 4.12
N ARG A 117 -8.46 -15.70 4.67
CA ARG A 117 -7.99 -14.32 4.52
C ARG A 117 -7.62 -13.97 3.08
N ALA A 118 -7.10 -14.94 2.32
CA ALA A 118 -6.74 -14.77 0.92
C ALA A 118 -7.95 -14.82 -0.03
N THR A 119 -9.11 -15.32 0.41
CA THR A 119 -10.29 -15.51 -0.44
C THR A 119 -10.92 -14.16 -0.78
N ILE A 120 -10.87 -13.81 -2.07
CA ILE A 120 -11.38 -12.53 -2.56
C ILE A 120 -12.89 -12.56 -2.79
N ALA A 121 -13.37 -13.66 -3.35
CA ALA A 121 -14.78 -13.89 -3.64
C ALA A 121 -15.14 -15.34 -3.31
N LYS A 122 -16.35 -15.54 -2.78
CA LYS A 122 -16.94 -16.85 -2.49
C LYS A 122 -18.38 -16.84 -2.97
N GLU A 123 -18.78 -17.87 -3.71
CA GLU A 123 -20.15 -18.04 -4.23
C GLU A 123 -20.65 -16.82 -5.03
N GLY A 124 -19.77 -16.25 -5.87
CA GLY A 124 -20.11 -15.09 -6.72
C GLY A 124 -20.22 -13.76 -5.97
N LYS A 125 -19.93 -13.72 -4.67
CA LYS A 125 -19.94 -12.50 -3.84
C LYS A 125 -18.53 -12.19 -3.35
N LEU A 126 -18.21 -10.90 -3.28
CA LEU A 126 -16.98 -10.44 -2.63
C LEU A 126 -17.04 -10.76 -1.13
N THR A 127 -15.94 -11.22 -0.56
CA THR A 127 -15.85 -11.48 0.88
C THR A 127 -15.86 -10.17 1.66
N LEU A 128 -16.29 -10.23 2.93
CA LEU A 128 -16.41 -9.04 3.79
C LEU A 128 -15.07 -8.29 3.93
N ASN A 129 -13.96 -9.02 4.01
CA ASN A 129 -12.60 -8.45 4.06
C ASN A 129 -12.33 -7.49 2.90
N LEU A 130 -12.76 -7.83 1.69
CA LEU A 130 -12.65 -6.95 0.52
C LEU A 130 -13.75 -5.93 0.40
N LEU A 131 -14.95 -6.20 0.89
CA LEU A 131 -16.02 -5.20 0.94
C LEU A 131 -15.61 -4.02 1.83
N ILE A 132 -15.05 -4.32 3.00
CA ILE A 132 -14.51 -3.34 3.95
C ILE A 132 -13.33 -2.60 3.31
N PHE A 133 -12.35 -3.33 2.77
CA PHE A 133 -11.19 -2.72 2.10
C PHE A 133 -11.61 -1.79 0.95
N ARG A 134 -12.50 -2.23 0.07
CA ARG A 134 -13.01 -1.44 -1.07
C ARG A 134 -13.79 -0.21 -0.63
N THR A 135 -14.50 -0.28 0.48
CA THR A 135 -15.25 0.88 1.01
C THR A 135 -14.31 1.86 1.72
N MET A 136 -13.34 1.35 2.49
CA MET A 136 -12.32 2.16 3.17
C MET A 136 -11.39 2.87 2.18
N CYS A 137 -10.94 2.22 1.10
CA CYS A 137 -10.07 2.84 0.10
C CYS A 137 -10.74 3.98 -0.68
N ARG A 138 -12.07 4.10 -0.64
CA ARG A 138 -12.83 5.17 -1.32
C ARG A 138 -13.24 6.32 -0.41
N MET A 139 -12.92 6.22 0.88
CA MET A 139 -13.32 7.20 1.88
C MET A 139 -12.09 7.99 2.35
N ASP A 140 -12.25 9.30 2.53
CA ASP A 140 -11.31 10.06 3.34
C ASP A 140 -11.33 9.53 4.80
N LYS A 141 -10.24 9.77 5.55
CA LYS A 141 -10.10 9.22 6.92
C LYS A 141 -11.31 9.51 7.81
N ILE A 142 -11.97 10.65 7.62
CA ILE A 142 -13.14 11.07 8.41
C ILE A 142 -14.39 10.27 8.04
N ASN A 143 -14.66 10.05 6.75
CA ASN A 143 -15.82 9.25 6.33
C ASN A 143 -15.61 7.76 6.57
N ALA A 144 -14.37 7.26 6.52
CA ALA A 144 -14.03 5.90 6.93
C ALA A 144 -14.35 5.69 8.42
N ILE A 145 -14.04 6.68 9.28
CA ILE A 145 -14.38 6.65 10.72
C ILE A 145 -15.91 6.62 10.92
N ARG A 146 -16.66 7.50 10.25
CA ARG A 146 -18.13 7.52 10.35
C ARG A 146 -18.78 6.24 9.83
N TYR A 147 -18.24 5.67 8.75
CA TYR A 147 -18.76 4.43 8.16
C TYR A 147 -18.52 3.23 9.08
N LEU A 148 -17.33 3.13 9.68
CA LEU A 148 -17.02 2.10 10.69
C LEU A 148 -17.89 2.27 11.94
N GLN A 149 -18.15 3.50 12.39
CA GLN A 149 -19.08 3.77 13.50
C GLN A 149 -20.52 3.34 13.18
N LEU A 150 -21.02 3.62 11.97
CA LEU A 150 -22.37 3.23 11.54
C LEU A 150 -22.51 1.72 11.33
N LEU A 151 -21.50 1.06 10.76
CA LEU A 151 -21.44 -0.40 10.67
C LEU A 151 -21.46 -1.04 12.05
N MET A 152 -20.73 -0.46 13.01
CA MET A 152 -20.66 -0.94 14.37
C MET A 152 -21.97 -0.74 15.14
N ILE A 153 -22.66 0.39 14.97
CA ILE A 153 -23.99 0.62 15.54
C ILE A 153 -24.99 -0.41 15.00
N ASN A 154 -25.01 -0.62 13.68
CA ASN A 154 -25.89 -1.62 13.06
C ASN A 154 -25.54 -3.06 13.48
N TYR A 155 -24.25 -3.39 13.61
CA TYR A 155 -23.81 -4.72 14.03
C TYR A 155 -24.14 -4.98 15.52
N LEU A 156 -23.93 -4.01 16.41
CA LEU A 156 -24.29 -4.12 17.82
C LEU A 156 -25.81 -4.19 18.03
N GLN A 157 -26.61 -3.49 17.22
CA GLN A 157 -28.08 -3.58 17.24
C GLN A 157 -28.60 -4.92 16.72
N SER A 158 -27.86 -5.56 15.82
CA SER A 158 -28.22 -6.87 15.25
C SER A 158 -27.85 -8.06 16.15
N PHE A 159 -26.97 -7.87 17.13
CA PHE A 159 -26.51 -8.91 18.05
C PHE A 159 -26.49 -8.45 19.53
N PRO A 160 -27.67 -8.22 20.14
CA PRO A 160 -27.78 -7.73 21.52
C PRO A 160 -27.25 -8.71 22.59
N SER A 161 -26.96 -9.97 22.23
CA SER A 161 -26.45 -11.01 23.12
C SER A 161 -24.93 -11.00 23.30
N LEU A 162 -24.18 -10.10 22.63
CA LEU A 162 -22.74 -9.97 22.86
C LEU A 162 -22.50 -9.45 24.30
N GLY A 163 -22.03 -10.35 25.17
CA GLY A 163 -21.59 -10.01 26.52
C GLY A 163 -20.42 -9.03 26.55
N GLN A 164 -20.11 -8.50 27.74
CA GLN A 164 -19.11 -7.45 27.96
C GLN A 164 -17.74 -7.74 27.30
N LEU A 165 -17.31 -9.00 27.32
CA LEU A 165 -16.05 -9.45 26.72
C LEU A 165 -15.99 -9.22 25.19
N GLY A 166 -17.10 -9.43 24.48
CA GLY A 166 -17.17 -9.17 23.04
C GLY A 166 -17.10 -7.68 22.70
N LYS A 167 -17.66 -6.83 23.57
CA LYS A 167 -17.56 -5.37 23.48
C LYS A 167 -16.13 -4.89 23.72
N ASP A 168 -15.40 -5.53 24.65
CA ASP A 168 -14.01 -5.17 24.98
C ASP A 168 -13.01 -5.64 23.91
N CYS A 169 -13.19 -6.82 23.32
CA CYS A 169 -12.40 -7.25 22.15
C CYS A 169 -12.56 -6.29 20.97
N LEU A 170 -13.77 -5.77 20.75
CA LEU A 170 -14.05 -4.79 19.70
C LEU A 170 -13.35 -3.46 19.97
N LYS A 171 -13.33 -2.98 21.23
CA LYS A 171 -12.57 -1.80 21.65
C LYS A 171 -11.06 -1.96 21.41
N ILE A 172 -10.50 -3.15 21.65
CA ILE A 172 -9.08 -3.44 21.41
C ILE A 172 -8.77 -3.47 19.91
N ALA A 173 -9.66 -4.04 19.08
CA ALA A 173 -9.51 -4.02 17.62
C ALA A 173 -9.53 -2.59 17.08
N ILE A 174 -10.42 -1.74 17.60
CA ILE A 174 -10.47 -0.30 17.32
C ILE A 174 -9.15 0.36 17.76
N TRP A 175 -8.71 0.18 19.00
CA TRP A 175 -7.46 0.78 19.48
C TRP A 175 -6.22 0.38 18.64
N SER A 176 -6.21 -0.85 18.12
CA SER A 176 -5.15 -1.37 17.25
C SER A 176 -5.13 -0.71 15.86
N ILE A 177 -6.30 -0.33 15.32
CA ILE A 177 -6.44 0.43 14.07
C ILE A 177 -6.02 1.92 14.27
N TYR A 178 -6.16 2.45 15.48
CA TYR A 178 -5.90 3.86 15.83
C TYR A 178 -4.44 4.16 16.24
N ARG A 179 -3.46 3.26 16.01
CA ARG A 179 -2.09 3.38 16.57
C ARG A 179 -1.42 4.72 16.17
N ARG A 180 -1.37 5.63 17.17
CA ARG A 180 -0.83 7.01 17.25
C ARG A 180 -1.69 8.14 16.64
N PRO A 181 -2.59 8.76 17.43
CA PRO A 181 -2.93 10.16 17.21
C PRO A 181 -1.72 11.02 17.61
N LYS A 182 -1.33 11.98 16.77
CA LYS A 182 -0.50 13.10 17.26
C LYS A 182 -1.33 13.84 18.31
N ALA A 183 -0.72 14.25 19.42
CA ALA A 183 -1.35 14.77 20.65
C ALA A 183 -2.33 15.97 20.50
N ASN A 184 -2.58 16.47 19.28
CA ASN A 184 -3.47 17.59 18.99
C ASN A 184 -4.70 17.24 18.15
N ASP A 185 -4.97 15.95 17.89
CA ASP A 185 -6.14 15.55 17.09
C ASP A 185 -7.44 15.59 17.91
N LYS A 186 -8.07 16.77 17.98
CA LYS A 186 -9.33 17.02 18.73
C LYS A 186 -10.49 16.10 18.32
N ILE A 187 -10.44 15.53 17.11
CA ILE A 187 -11.49 14.65 16.55
C ILE A 187 -11.39 13.22 17.08
N ALA A 188 -10.16 12.73 17.36
CA ALA A 188 -9.96 11.41 17.97
C ALA A 188 -10.51 11.39 19.42
N HIS A 189 -10.31 12.48 20.15
CA HIS A 189 -10.82 12.64 21.52
C HIS A 189 -12.35 12.76 21.58
N SER A 190 -13.01 13.49 20.66
CA SER A 190 -14.48 13.59 20.66
C SER A 190 -15.17 12.29 20.27
N SER A 191 -14.55 11.52 19.37
CA SER A 191 -15.06 10.21 18.92
C SER A 191 -14.94 9.14 20.02
N PHE A 192 -13.90 9.21 20.86
CA PHE A 192 -13.76 8.34 22.04
C PHE A 192 -14.83 8.65 23.11
N ASN A 193 -15.07 9.93 23.40
CA ASN A 193 -16.11 10.34 24.36
C ASN A 193 -17.53 9.95 23.90
N SER A 194 -17.77 9.92 22.58
CA SER A 194 -19.04 9.49 21.99
C SER A 194 -19.29 7.98 22.16
N LEU A 195 -18.23 7.19 22.26
CA LEU A 195 -18.30 5.74 22.51
C LEU A 195 -18.47 5.39 23.99
N GLU A 196 -17.93 6.21 24.90
CA GLU A 196 -18.21 6.07 26.35
C GLU A 196 -19.68 6.38 26.67
N LEU A 197 -20.29 7.36 25.99
CA LEU A 197 -21.70 7.71 26.16
C LEU A 197 -22.68 6.63 25.67
N LEU A 198 -22.27 5.77 24.73
CA LEU A 198 -23.03 4.59 24.31
C LEU A 198 -22.95 3.42 25.31
N GLY A 199 -22.06 3.51 26.31
CA GLY A 199 -21.93 2.52 27.38
C GLY A 199 -22.71 2.83 28.67
N THR A 200 -23.41 3.98 28.75
CA THR A 200 -24.07 4.45 29.98
C THR A 200 -25.60 4.50 29.91
N SER A 201 -26.22 3.89 28.91
CA SER A 201 -27.67 3.71 28.88
C SER A 201 -28.01 2.27 28.45
N VAL A 202 -27.84 1.33 29.38
CA VAL A 202 -28.82 0.36 29.91
C VAL A 202 -28.09 -0.40 31.02
#